data_AF-A0A3N5WQ88-F1
#
_entry.id   AF-A0A3N5WQ88-F1
#
_cell.length_a   1.000
_cell.length_b   1.000
_cell.length_c   1.000
_cell.angle_alpha   90.00
_cell.angle_beta   90.00
_cell.angle_gamma   90.00
#
_symmetry.space_group_name_H-M   'P 1'
#
loop_
_entity.id
_entity.type
_entity.pdbx_description
1 polymer ?
#
loop_
_entity_poly.entity_id
_entity_poly.type
_entity_poly.pdbx_seq_one_letter_code
_entity_poly.pdbx_strand_id
1 'polypeptide(L)' 'MEKVEVQFLGTGDAFGSGGRLQACIFVQTGDFRFLLDCGASALVGMKRFGVDPSGIELVLLSHLHG' A
#
# COMPACT_ATOMS: atom_id res chain seq x y z
N MET A 1 1.00 -22.22 -10.16
CA MET A 1 0.33 -21.08 -9.48
C MET A 1 1.22 -19.87 -9.68
N GLU A 2 0.66 -18.71 -10.03
CA GLU A 2 1.45 -17.49 -10.13
C GLU A 2 1.95 -17.07 -8.74
N LYS A 3 3.17 -16.50 -8.70
CA LYS A 3 3.76 -16.01 -7.45
C LYS A 3 2.96 -14.78 -6.98
N VAL A 4 2.66 -14.74 -5.69
CA VAL A 4 2.12 -13.54 -5.04
C VAL A 4 3.27 -12.87 -4.28
N GLU A 5 3.45 -11.57 -4.51
CA GLU A 5 4.39 -10.74 -3.79
C GLU A 5 3.63 -9.69 -2.96
N VAL A 6 4.05 -9.51 -1.71
CA VAL A 6 3.43 -8.58 -0.77
C VAL A 6 4.51 -7.64 -0.24
N GLN A 7 4.29 -6.34 -0.38
CA GLN A 7 5.19 -5.31 0.12
C GLN A 7 4.43 -4.33 1.01
N PHE A 8 4.92 -4.12 2.22
CA PHE A 8 4.37 -3.14 3.14
C PHE A 8 4.93 -1.75 2.80
N LEU A 9 4.08 -0.89 2.24
CA LEU A 9 4.42 0.50 1.98
C LEU A 9 4.26 1.34 3.25
N GLY A 10 3.38 0.93 4.16
CA GLY A 10 3.24 1.47 5.50
C GLY A 10 2.61 0.48 6.50
N THR A 11 3.03 0.59 7.75
CA THR A 11 2.64 -0.27 8.90
C THR A 11 2.35 0.53 10.16
N GLY A 12 2.15 1.84 10.01
CA GLY A 12 1.86 2.79 11.07
C GLY A 12 0.38 2.86 11.41
N ASP A 13 0.11 3.42 12.58
CA ASP A 13 -1.22 3.83 13.02
C ASP A 13 -1.58 5.23 12.45
N ALA A 14 -2.74 5.74 12.84
CA ALA A 14 -3.25 7.05 12.41
C ALA A 14 -2.29 8.23 12.70
N PHE A 15 -1.40 8.09 13.69
CA PHE A 15 -0.51 9.15 14.15
C PHE A 15 0.91 9.02 13.61
N GLY A 16 1.19 7.98 12.83
CA GLY A 16 2.54 7.70 12.32
C GLY A 16 3.54 7.38 13.44
N SER A 17 3.08 6.70 14.50
CA SER A 17 3.93 6.38 15.67
C SER A 17 5.24 5.72 15.26
N GLY A 18 6.34 6.22 15.84
CA GLY A 18 7.69 5.74 15.52
C GLY A 18 8.16 6.08 14.11
N GLY A 19 7.55 7.09 13.46
CA GLY A 19 7.89 7.53 12.11
C GLY A 19 7.42 6.57 11.01
N ARG A 20 6.47 5.68 11.31
CA ARG A 20 5.92 4.73 10.35
C ARG A 20 4.84 5.40 9.49
N LEU A 21 4.85 5.06 8.20
CA LEU A 21 3.80 5.47 7.26
C LEU A 21 2.50 4.71 7.57
N GLN A 22 1.33 5.35 7.46
CA GLN A 22 0.02 4.73 7.66
C GLN A 22 -0.17 3.47 6.81
N ALA A 23 -1.06 2.58 7.26
CA ALA A 23 -1.35 1.30 6.59
C ALA A 23 -1.54 1.46 5.06
N CYS A 24 -0.70 0.75 4.32
CA CYS A 24 -0.77 0.62 2.87
C CYS A 24 0.06 -0.61 2.48
N ILE A 25 -0.58 -1.62 1.91
CA ILE A 25 0.07 -2.87 1.51
C ILE A 25 -0.10 -3.03 0.01
N PHE A 26 1.01 -3.11 -0.70
CA PHE A 26 1.05 -3.40 -2.12
C PHE A 26 1.10 -4.90 -2.35
N VAL A 27 0.25 -5.40 -3.24
CA VAL A 27 0.21 -6.81 -3.64
C VAL A 27 0.31 -6.91 -5.15
N GLN A 28 1.18 -7.80 -5.61
CA GLN A 28 1.36 -8.09 -7.03
C GLN A 28 1.22 -9.59 -7.29
N THR A 29 0.46 -9.95 -8.33
CA THR A 29 0.34 -11.32 -8.83
C THR A 29 0.13 -11.30 -10.34
N GLY A 30 1.04 -11.95 -11.09
CA GLY A 30 1.08 -11.78 -12.55
C GLY A 30 1.26 -10.31 -12.93
N ASP A 31 0.41 -9.82 -13.81
CA ASP A 31 0.33 -8.40 -14.19
C ASP A 31 -0.59 -7.57 -13.28
N PHE A 32 -1.32 -8.22 -12.36
CA PHE A 32 -2.30 -7.57 -11.50
C PHE A 32 -1.64 -6.93 -10.27
N ARG A 33 -1.95 -5.67 -10.01
CA ARG A 33 -1.39 -4.83 -8.95
C ARG A 33 -2.49 -4.11 -8.20
N PHE A 34 -2.54 -4.33 -6.88
CA PHE A 34 -3.56 -3.70 -6.04
C PHE A 34 -3.03 -3.31 -4.67
N LEU A 35 -3.78 -2.45 -4.00
CA LEU A 35 -3.51 -2.03 -2.63
C LEU A 35 -4.53 -2.64 -1.67
N LEU A 36 -4.05 -3.12 -0.52
CA LEU A 36 -4.86 -3.24 0.69
C LEU A 36 -4.61 -1.99 1.53
N ASP A 37 -5.68 -1.22 1.75
CA ASP A 37 -5.69 0.12 2.32
C ASP A 37 -4.86 1.15 1.53
N CYS A 38 -5.17 2.43 1.73
CA CYS A 38 -4.50 3.56 1.09
C CYS A 38 -4.42 4.73 2.08
N GLY A 39 -3.67 4.53 3.17
CA GLY A 39 -3.53 5.53 4.23
C GLY A 39 -2.93 6.86 3.72
N ALA A 40 -3.02 7.92 4.53
CA ALA A 40 -2.67 9.29 4.12
C ALA A 40 -1.24 9.47 3.56
N SER A 41 -0.31 8.56 3.88
CA SER A 41 1.07 8.56 3.33
C SER A 41 1.33 7.49 2.28
N ALA A 42 0.30 6.86 1.69
CA ALA A 42 0.44 5.82 0.67
C ALA A 42 1.34 6.26 -0.51
N LEU A 43 1.13 7.47 -1.05
CA LEU A 43 1.97 8.00 -2.14
C LEU A 43 3.42 8.25 -1.71
N VAL A 44 3.65 8.57 -0.43
CA VAL A 44 5.01 8.69 0.12
C VAL A 44 5.67 7.31 0.19
N GLY A 45 4.93 6.28 0.63
CA GLY A 45 5.38 4.89 0.62
C GLY A 45 5.68 4.39 -0.80
N MET A 46 4.76 4.60 -1.74
CA MET A 46 4.94 4.26 -3.15
C MET A 46 6.20 4.92 -3.74
N LYS A 47 6.38 6.23 -3.53
CA LYS A 47 7.58 6.94 -3.97
C LYS A 47 8.86 6.37 -3.34
N ARG A 48 8.83 6.03 -2.05
CA ARG A 48 9.99 5.47 -1.33
C ARG A 48 10.40 4.11 -1.89
N PHE A 49 9.44 3.28 -2.30
CA PHE A 49 9.67 1.91 -2.75
C PHE A 49 9.65 1.76 -4.29
N GLY A 50 9.45 2.84 -5.04
CA GLY A 50 9.44 2.81 -6.50
C GLY A 50 8.19 2.17 -7.12
N VAL A 51 7.06 2.20 -6.41
CA VAL A 51 5.77 1.73 -6.95
C VAL A 51 5.13 2.86 -7.75
N ASP A 52 4.78 2.59 -9.01
CA ASP A 52 4.06 3.54 -9.87
C ASP A 52 2.56 3.56 -9.51
N PRO A 53 2.02 4.69 -9.02
CA PRO A 53 0.60 4.79 -8.68
C PRO A 53 -0.33 4.58 -9.89
N SER A 54 0.12 4.87 -11.10
CA SER A 54 -0.69 4.70 -12.32
C SER A 54 -0.90 3.24 -12.71
N GLY A 55 -0.07 2.34 -12.17
CA GLY A 55 -0.16 0.90 -12.38
C GLY A 55 -1.02 0.16 -11.35
N ILE A 56 -1.69 0.86 -10.43
CA ILE A 56 -2.60 0.26 -9.44
C ILE A 56 -3.99 0.12 -10.05
N GLU A 57 -4.50 -1.09 -10.13
CA GLU A 57 -5.80 -1.40 -10.76
C GLU A 57 -6.97 -1.40 -9.76
N LEU A 58 -6.67 -1.66 -8.48
CA LEU A 58 -7.68 -1.81 -7.44
C LEU A 58 -7.14 -1.32 -6.09
N VAL A 59 -8.02 -0.67 -5.32
CA VAL A 59 -7.78 -0.33 -3.91
C VAL A 59 -8.88 -0.96 -3.08
N LEU A 60 -8.51 -1.87 -2.19
CA LEU A 60 -9.41 -2.51 -1.24
C LEU A 60 -9.27 -1.83 0.12
N LEU A 61 -10.31 -1.13 0.56
CA LEU A 61 -10.34 -0.47 1.86
C LEU A 61 -10.93 -1.43 2.89
N SER A 62 -10.19 -1.67 3.98
CA SER A 62 -10.67 -2.49 5.09
C SER A 62 -11.81 -1.81 5.85
N HIS A 63 -11.73 -0.49 6.03
CA HIS A 63 -12.71 0.35 6.71
C HIS A 63 -12.48 1.84 6.37
N LEU A 64 -13.29 2.74 6.92
CA LEU A 64 -13.29 4.18 6.57
C LEU A 64 -12.74 5.07 7.71
N HIS A 65 -11.62 4.68 8.32
CA HIS A 65 -10.84 5.60 9.16
C HIS A 65 -9.75 6.29 8.34
N GLY A 66 -9.43 7.54 8.72
CA GLY A 66 -8.29 8.29 8.22
C GLY A 66 -7.13 8.30 9.21
#